data_AF-A0A0Q6T8T5-F1
#
_entry.id   AF-A0A0Q6T8T5-F1
#
_cell.length_a   1.000
_cell.length_b   1.000
_cell.length_c   1.000
_cell.angle_alpha   90.00
_cell.angle_beta   90.00
_cell.angle_gamma   90.00
#
_symmetry.space_group_name_H-M   'P 1'
#
loop_
_entity.id
_entity.type
_entity.pdbx_description
1 polymer ?
#
loop_
_entity_poly.entity_id
_entity_poly.type
_entity_poly.pdbx_seq_one_letter_code
_entity_poly.pdbx_strand_id
1 'polypeptide(L)'
;MRPVAIAYGRALRSQFSGRMLLLSIVPLLLSLALWGGLLYAGMQPLLDWLHALFADYGLFETSNGILATLGLGFLKTLVIPLVAMLVLLPLMIITSLLFIGVGAMPAIARHVSRVQFPALERREGGSFLGSLGVNLSGIVVFALLWLVTLPLYALAPVALIVQAVLWGWLTARVMSYDALAIHASLEERRTIVHAQRRSLLLIGTVSGLLGALPGVAWVGGALFSVVLFPVLAVLSIWLYLIIFIFTGLWFQYFCLQALADLRAGQVLKDIVP
;
A
#
# COMPACT_ATOMS: atom_id res chain seq x y z
N MET A 1 25.83 -1.16 3.00
CA MET A 1 24.59 -1.02 2.22
C MET A 1 24.58 -1.82 0.89
N ARG A 2 25.64 -2.58 0.58
CA ARG A 2 25.79 -3.30 -0.70
C ARG A 2 24.67 -4.33 -1.00
N PRO A 3 24.20 -5.16 -0.05
CA PRO A 3 23.11 -6.13 -0.32
C PRO A 3 21.79 -5.44 -0.67
N VAL A 4 21.47 -4.33 0.02
CA VAL A 4 20.27 -3.51 -0.24
C VAL A 4 20.28 -2.95 -1.66
N ALA A 5 21.41 -2.41 -2.11
CA ALA A 5 21.56 -1.86 -3.46
C ALA A 5 21.53 -2.95 -4.56
N ILE A 6 22.11 -4.13 -4.30
CA ILE A 6 22.04 -5.26 -5.22
C ILE A 6 20.59 -5.73 -5.38
N ALA A 7 19.85 -5.85 -4.28
CA ALA A 7 18.44 -6.21 -4.31
C ALA A 7 17.60 -5.14 -5.04
N TYR A 8 17.90 -3.85 -4.86
CA TYR A 8 17.27 -2.76 -5.58
C TYR A 8 17.46 -2.90 -7.10
N GLY A 9 18.69 -3.11 -7.56
CA GLY A 9 18.98 -3.25 -8.99
C GLY A 9 18.27 -4.46 -9.62
N ARG A 10 18.20 -5.58 -8.89
CA ARG A 10 17.46 -6.78 -9.31
C ARG A 10 15.96 -6.52 -9.37
N ALA A 11 15.40 -5.87 -8.36
CA ALA A 11 13.99 -5.49 -8.31
C ALA A 11 13.63 -4.55 -9.46
N LEU A 12 14.45 -3.54 -9.72
CA LEU A 12 14.24 -2.58 -10.79
C LEU A 12 14.22 -3.27 -12.16
N ARG A 13 15.17 -4.18 -12.41
CA ARG A 13 15.20 -4.97 -13.66
C ARG A 13 13.97 -5.87 -13.78
N SER A 14 13.54 -6.52 -12.71
CA SER A 14 12.34 -7.36 -12.72
C SER A 14 11.04 -6.58 -12.89
N GLN A 15 10.97 -5.35 -12.38
CA GLN A 15 9.80 -4.48 -12.51
C GLN A 15 9.40 -4.28 -13.98
N PHE A 16 10.38 -4.13 -14.86
CA PHE A 16 10.17 -3.95 -16.30
C PHE A 16 9.98 -5.27 -17.07
N SER A 17 9.87 -6.41 -16.39
CA SER A 17 9.49 -7.66 -17.06
C SER A 17 8.00 -7.64 -17.43
N GLY A 18 7.66 -8.18 -18.60
CA GLY A 18 6.26 -8.18 -19.08
C GLY A 18 5.26 -8.81 -18.10
N ARG A 19 5.68 -9.82 -17.32
CA ARG A 19 4.84 -10.42 -16.27
C ARG A 19 4.54 -9.45 -15.11
N MET A 20 5.52 -8.66 -14.68
CA MET A 20 5.33 -7.70 -13.58
C MET A 20 4.52 -6.47 -14.03
N LEU A 21 4.73 -6.01 -15.27
CA LEU A 21 3.91 -4.95 -15.85
C LEU A 21 2.46 -5.40 -16.03
N LEU A 22 2.21 -6.63 -16.51
CA LEU A 22 0.86 -7.20 -16.56
C LEU A 22 0.24 -7.30 -15.16
N LEU A 23 1.01 -7.70 -14.15
CA LEU A 23 0.56 -7.75 -12.75
C LEU A 23 0.18 -6.37 -12.19
N SER A 24 0.70 -5.27 -12.76
CA SER A 24 0.29 -3.91 -12.41
C SER A 24 -1.02 -3.48 -13.08
N ILE A 25 -1.35 -4.04 -14.24
CA ILE A 25 -2.53 -3.66 -15.03
C ILE A 25 -3.74 -4.50 -14.64
N VAL A 26 -3.55 -5.81 -14.39
CA VAL A 26 -4.66 -6.74 -14.10
C VAL A 26 -5.50 -6.31 -12.89
N PRO A 27 -4.93 -5.97 -11.71
CA PRO A 27 -5.75 -5.56 -10.56
C PRO A 27 -6.50 -4.27 -10.81
N LEU A 28 -5.93 -3.35 -11.59
CA LEU A 28 -6.58 -2.10 -11.99
C LEU A 28 -7.80 -2.39 -12.86
N LEU A 29 -7.66 -3.24 -13.89
CA LEU A 29 -8.77 -3.62 -14.76
C LEU A 29 -9.86 -4.40 -14.00
N LEU A 30 -9.47 -5.31 -13.09
CA LEU A 30 -10.42 -6.04 -12.26
C LEU A 30 -11.21 -5.12 -11.34
N SER A 31 -10.54 -4.17 -10.68
CA SER A 31 -11.20 -3.16 -9.84
C SER A 31 -12.12 -2.27 -10.67
N LEU A 32 -11.67 -1.80 -11.84
CA LEU A 32 -12.47 -0.97 -12.74
C LEU A 32 -13.70 -1.72 -13.26
N ALA A 33 -13.56 -2.99 -13.63
CA ALA A 33 -14.67 -3.82 -14.07
C ALA A 33 -15.67 -4.08 -12.93
N LEU A 34 -15.18 -4.39 -11.73
CA LEU A 34 -16.02 -4.60 -10.55
C LEU A 34 -16.81 -3.35 -10.21
N TRP A 35 -16.13 -2.23 -9.98
CA TRP A 35 -16.78 -0.99 -9.57
C TRP A 35 -17.56 -0.33 -10.69
N GLY A 36 -17.10 -0.45 -11.93
CA GLY A 36 -17.86 -0.05 -13.10
C GLY A 36 -19.17 -0.80 -13.20
N GLY A 37 -19.17 -2.12 -13.00
CA GLY A 37 -20.39 -2.94 -12.97
C GLY A 37 -21.30 -2.61 -11.79
N LEU A 38 -20.74 -2.49 -10.58
CA LEU A 38 -21.51 -2.15 -9.37
C LEU A 38 -22.15 -0.78 -9.45
N LEU A 39 -21.43 0.23 -9.94
CA LEU A 39 -21.97 1.59 -10.09
C LEU A 39 -22.94 1.68 -11.27
N TYR A 40 -22.68 0.97 -12.38
CA TYR A 40 -23.61 0.91 -13.49
C TYR A 40 -25.00 0.40 -13.05
N ALA A 41 -25.04 -0.66 -12.25
CA ALA A 41 -26.30 -1.24 -11.77
C ALA A 41 -26.85 -0.55 -10.50
N GLY A 42 -25.96 -0.04 -9.64
CA GLY A 42 -26.30 0.36 -8.26
C GLY A 42 -26.21 1.85 -7.96
N MET A 43 -25.77 2.71 -8.90
CA MET A 43 -25.59 4.14 -8.61
C MET A 43 -26.91 4.84 -8.27
N GLN A 44 -27.96 4.64 -9.06
CA GLN A 44 -29.28 5.23 -8.75
C GLN A 44 -29.84 4.70 -7.41
N PRO A 45 -29.92 3.37 -7.19
CA PRO A 45 -30.35 2.84 -5.89
C PRO A 45 -29.55 3.36 -4.69
N LEU A 46 -28.24 3.54 -4.83
CA LEU A 46 -27.38 4.10 -3.78
C LEU A 46 -27.74 5.57 -3.49
N LEU A 47 -27.91 6.39 -4.53
CA LEU A 47 -28.28 7.79 -4.36
C LEU A 47 -29.67 7.92 -3.75
N ASP A 48 -30.64 7.11 -4.19
CA ASP A 48 -31.99 7.08 -3.62
C ASP A 48 -31.96 6.69 -2.14
N TRP A 49 -31.17 5.68 -1.79
CA TRP A 49 -30.99 5.25 -0.40
C TRP A 49 -30.34 6.33 0.47
N LEU A 50 -29.30 7.01 -0.03
CA LEU A 50 -28.68 8.14 0.66
C LEU A 50 -29.64 9.32 0.81
N HIS A 51 -30.43 9.62 -0.22
CA HIS A 51 -31.48 10.63 -0.17
C HIS A 51 -32.51 10.32 0.92
N ALA A 52 -32.99 9.07 0.98
CA ALA A 52 -33.94 8.62 2.00
C ALA A 52 -33.34 8.75 3.41
N LEU A 53 -32.10 8.29 3.62
CA LEU A 53 -31.39 8.47 4.89
C LEU A 53 -31.28 9.95 5.29
N PHE A 54 -30.94 10.83 4.34
CA PHE A 54 -30.83 12.25 4.64
C PHE A 54 -32.17 12.89 5.01
N ALA A 55 -33.26 12.42 4.41
CA ALA A 55 -34.61 12.84 4.73
C ALA A 55 -35.04 12.34 6.12
N ASP A 56 -34.87 11.05 6.40
CA ASP A 56 -35.32 10.39 7.64
C ASP A 56 -34.64 10.96 8.89
N TYR A 57 -33.36 11.31 8.79
CA TYR A 57 -32.55 11.82 9.90
C TYR A 57 -32.39 13.36 9.89
N GLY A 58 -33.10 14.08 9.01
CA GLY A 58 -33.01 15.55 8.93
C GLY A 58 -31.61 16.08 8.58
N LEU A 59 -30.78 15.26 7.92
CA LEU A 59 -29.39 15.60 7.63
C LEU A 59 -29.27 16.70 6.59
N PHE A 60 -30.26 16.89 5.73
CA PHE A 60 -30.29 17.99 4.77
C PHE A 60 -30.24 19.36 5.44
N GLU A 61 -31.00 19.57 6.52
CA GLU A 61 -30.99 20.85 7.24
C GLU A 61 -29.63 21.11 7.88
N THR A 62 -29.08 20.08 8.52
CA THR A 62 -27.76 20.12 9.17
C THR A 62 -26.66 20.43 8.15
N SER A 63 -26.61 19.69 7.03
CA SER A 63 -25.61 19.91 5.98
C SER A 63 -25.77 21.27 5.31
N ASN A 64 -27.01 21.70 5.04
CA ASN A 64 -27.29 22.98 4.40
C ASN A 64 -26.91 24.17 5.30
N GLY A 65 -27.12 24.04 6.61
CA GLY A 65 -26.69 25.03 7.60
C GLY A 65 -25.17 25.19 7.60
N ILE A 66 -24.44 24.07 7.72
CA ILE A 66 -22.96 24.10 7.68
C ILE A 66 -22.45 24.71 6.37
N LEU A 67 -22.95 24.25 5.21
CA LEU A 67 -22.55 24.80 3.91
C LEU A 67 -22.86 26.28 3.77
N ALA A 68 -23.99 26.75 4.30
CA ALA A 68 -24.32 28.17 4.29
C ALA A 68 -23.35 28.99 5.15
N THR A 69 -22.98 28.52 6.34
CA THR A 69 -22.01 29.20 7.21
C THR A 69 -20.61 29.29 6.59
N LEU A 70 -20.24 28.33 5.74
CA LEU A 70 -18.96 28.31 5.02
C LEU A 70 -18.99 29.06 3.68
N GLY A 71 -20.14 29.63 3.28
CA GLY A 71 -20.31 30.29 1.98
C GLY A 71 -20.38 29.33 0.78
N LEU A 72 -20.56 28.02 1.03
CA LEU A 72 -20.55 26.94 0.04
C LEU A 72 -21.97 26.54 -0.40
N GLY A 73 -22.90 27.50 -0.45
CA GLY A 73 -24.31 27.24 -0.75
C GLY A 73 -24.57 26.56 -2.11
N PHE A 74 -23.65 26.71 -3.07
CA PHE A 74 -23.73 26.06 -4.38
C PHE A 74 -23.59 24.54 -4.32
N LEU A 75 -22.99 23.98 -3.24
CA LEU A 75 -22.80 22.54 -3.06
C LEU A 75 -24.04 21.82 -2.51
N LYS A 76 -25.09 22.54 -2.11
CA LYS A 76 -26.30 21.94 -1.50
C LYS A 76 -26.94 20.87 -2.39
N THR A 77 -26.95 21.07 -3.71
CA THR A 77 -27.46 20.11 -4.69
C THR A 77 -26.53 18.92 -4.91
N LEU A 78 -25.27 19.02 -4.49
CA LEU A 78 -24.23 18.01 -4.65
C LEU A 78 -23.94 17.24 -3.36
N VAL A 79 -24.63 17.54 -2.25
CA VAL A 79 -24.39 16.89 -0.94
C VAL A 79 -24.47 15.37 -1.05
N ILE A 80 -25.51 14.83 -1.68
CA ILE A 80 -25.68 13.38 -1.79
C ILE A 80 -24.62 12.74 -2.69
N PRO A 81 -24.37 13.22 -3.93
CA PRO A 81 -23.25 12.74 -4.74
C PRO A 81 -21.88 12.82 -4.04
N LEU A 82 -21.61 13.89 -3.28
CA LEU A 82 -20.36 14.06 -2.55
C LEU A 82 -20.22 13.05 -1.40
N VAL A 83 -21.29 12.77 -0.67
CA VAL A 83 -21.31 11.74 0.38
C VAL A 83 -21.12 10.35 -0.23
N ALA A 84 -21.80 10.06 -1.34
CA ALA A 84 -21.59 8.82 -2.08
C ALA A 84 -20.12 8.67 -2.49
N MET A 85 -19.52 9.70 -3.07
CA MET A 85 -18.09 9.71 -3.44
C MET A 85 -17.19 9.50 -2.21
N LEU A 86 -17.47 10.16 -1.09
CA LEU A 86 -16.68 10.06 0.15
C LEU A 86 -16.70 8.64 0.73
N VAL A 87 -17.79 7.90 0.58
CA VAL A 87 -17.93 6.51 1.04
C VAL A 87 -17.35 5.52 0.03
N LEU A 88 -17.66 5.71 -1.25
CA LEU A 88 -17.28 4.79 -2.32
C LEU A 88 -15.77 4.82 -2.60
N LEU A 89 -15.16 6.00 -2.65
CA LEU A 89 -13.77 6.16 -3.07
C LEU A 89 -12.80 5.41 -2.13
N PRO A 90 -12.89 5.50 -0.79
CA PRO A 90 -12.08 4.67 0.11
C PRO A 90 -12.33 3.18 -0.08
N LEU A 91 -13.58 2.76 -0.28
CA LEU A 91 -13.92 1.35 -0.49
C LEU A 91 -13.34 0.80 -1.80
N MET A 92 -13.34 1.62 -2.86
CA MET A 92 -12.66 1.33 -4.13
C MET A 92 -11.16 1.16 -3.96
N ILE A 93 -10.53 2.05 -3.19
CA ILE A 93 -9.09 1.96 -2.89
C ILE A 93 -8.80 0.68 -2.10
N ILE A 94 -9.54 0.42 -1.01
CA ILE A 94 -9.34 -0.76 -0.15
C ILE A 94 -9.51 -2.05 -0.95
N THR A 95 -10.55 -2.17 -1.77
CA THR A 95 -10.77 -3.36 -2.61
C THR A 95 -9.68 -3.55 -3.67
N SER A 96 -9.22 -2.46 -4.29
CA SER A 96 -8.06 -2.50 -5.19
C SER A 96 -6.81 -3.01 -4.48
N LEU A 97 -6.51 -2.46 -3.30
CA LEU A 97 -5.39 -2.88 -2.45
C LEU A 97 -5.50 -4.34 -2.01
N LEU A 98 -6.71 -4.84 -1.73
CA LEU A 98 -6.96 -6.24 -1.41
C LEU A 98 -6.67 -7.16 -2.60
N PHE A 99 -7.13 -6.83 -3.81
CA PHE A 99 -6.81 -7.63 -5.00
C PHE A 99 -5.30 -7.73 -5.24
N ILE A 100 -4.59 -6.63 -5.01
CA ILE A 100 -3.14 -6.58 -5.13
C ILE A 100 -2.48 -7.38 -3.99
N GLY A 101 -2.87 -7.18 -2.74
CA GLY A 101 -2.29 -7.87 -1.59
C GLY A 101 -2.42 -9.39 -1.70
N VAL A 102 -3.59 -9.87 -2.14
CA VAL A 102 -3.86 -11.30 -2.34
C VAL A 102 -3.12 -11.87 -3.54
N GLY A 103 -3.07 -11.14 -4.66
CA GLY A 103 -2.53 -11.67 -5.92
C GLY A 103 -1.04 -11.39 -6.15
N ALA A 104 -0.58 -10.20 -5.82
CA ALA A 104 0.73 -9.70 -6.24
C ALA A 104 1.89 -10.33 -5.48
N MET A 105 1.83 -10.39 -4.14
CA MET A 105 2.94 -10.95 -3.35
C MET A 105 3.21 -12.43 -3.67
N PRO A 106 2.20 -13.33 -3.76
CA PRO A 106 2.44 -14.71 -4.17
C PRO A 106 3.00 -14.82 -5.60
N ALA A 107 2.56 -13.96 -6.52
CA ALA A 107 3.07 -13.93 -7.90
C ALA A 107 4.54 -13.46 -7.96
N ILE A 108 4.88 -12.41 -7.20
CA ILE A 108 6.24 -11.90 -7.04
C ILE A 108 7.15 -12.99 -6.46
N ALA A 109 6.75 -13.60 -5.35
CA ALA A 109 7.51 -14.65 -4.68
C ALA A 109 7.76 -15.86 -5.60
N ARG A 110 6.75 -16.29 -6.36
CA ARG A 110 6.89 -17.36 -7.37
C ARG A 110 7.79 -16.96 -8.54
N HIS A 111 7.73 -15.71 -8.98
CA HIS A 111 8.59 -15.22 -10.06
C HIS A 111 10.06 -15.19 -9.62
N VAL A 112 10.34 -14.54 -8.49
CA VAL A 112 11.72 -14.36 -8.00
C VAL A 112 12.35 -15.70 -7.62
N SER A 113 11.62 -16.58 -6.94
CA SER A 113 12.11 -17.93 -6.60
C SER A 113 12.50 -18.72 -7.85
N ARG A 114 11.64 -18.74 -8.88
CA ARG A 114 11.93 -19.48 -10.12
C ARG A 114 13.11 -18.93 -10.91
N VAL A 115 13.30 -17.61 -10.92
CA VAL A 115 14.32 -16.96 -11.76
C VAL A 115 15.69 -16.95 -11.09
N GLN A 116 15.76 -16.67 -9.78
CA GLN A 116 17.03 -16.45 -9.10
C GLN A 116 17.33 -17.44 -7.97
N PHE A 117 16.30 -18.03 -7.36
CA PHE A 117 16.47 -18.91 -6.21
C PHE A 117 15.79 -20.28 -6.40
N PRO A 118 16.04 -21.00 -7.51
CA PRO A 118 15.32 -22.23 -7.82
C PRO A 118 15.62 -23.37 -6.83
N ALA A 119 16.78 -23.32 -6.17
CA ALA A 119 17.21 -24.31 -5.17
C ALA A 119 16.64 -24.06 -3.76
N LEU A 120 15.96 -22.94 -3.52
CA LEU A 120 15.39 -22.62 -2.21
C LEU A 120 14.12 -23.44 -1.98
N GLU A 121 14.19 -24.42 -1.08
CA GLU A 121 13.03 -25.21 -0.66
C GLU A 121 11.95 -24.33 -0.02
N ARG A 122 10.69 -24.67 -0.32
CA ARG A 122 9.51 -24.08 0.31
C ARG A 122 9.27 -24.73 1.66
N ARG A 123 9.25 -23.94 2.74
CA ARG A 123 8.95 -24.40 4.10
C ARG A 123 7.64 -23.84 4.65
N GLU A 124 6.93 -23.00 3.89
CA GLU A 124 5.59 -22.48 4.20
C GLU A 124 5.41 -21.98 5.65
N GLY A 125 6.44 -21.30 6.21
CA GLY A 125 6.41 -20.79 7.58
C GLY A 125 5.51 -19.57 7.80
N GLY A 126 4.77 -19.15 6.78
CA GLY A 126 3.71 -18.15 6.86
C GLY A 126 2.44 -18.61 6.15
N SER A 127 1.30 -18.15 6.65
CA SER A 127 -0.02 -18.38 6.07
C SER A 127 -0.71 -17.09 5.68
N PHE A 128 -1.76 -17.18 4.86
CA PHE A 128 -2.62 -16.03 4.52
C PHE A 128 -3.24 -15.40 5.78
N LEU A 129 -3.78 -16.22 6.68
CA LEU A 129 -4.32 -15.73 7.97
C LEU A 129 -3.25 -15.06 8.83
N GLY A 130 -2.01 -15.57 8.79
CA GLY A 130 -0.90 -14.93 9.49
C GLY A 130 -0.50 -13.60 8.85
N SER A 131 -0.53 -13.47 7.53
CA SER A 131 -0.32 -12.18 6.83
C SER A 131 -1.40 -11.18 7.21
N LEU A 132 -2.67 -11.61 7.26
CA LEU A 132 -3.78 -10.77 7.69
C LEU A 132 -3.58 -10.30 9.14
N GLY A 133 -3.21 -11.20 10.06
CA GLY A 133 -2.92 -10.84 11.45
C GLY A 133 -1.73 -9.88 11.59
N VAL A 134 -0.67 -10.02 10.79
CA VAL A 134 0.46 -9.09 10.76
C VAL A 134 0.06 -7.72 10.23
N ASN A 135 -0.77 -7.68 9.19
CA ASN A 135 -1.32 -6.44 8.64
C ASN A 135 -2.21 -5.73 9.65
N LEU A 136 -3.20 -6.41 10.24
CA LEU A 136 -4.11 -5.82 11.23
C LEU A 136 -3.35 -5.33 12.48
N SER A 137 -2.47 -6.15 13.04
CA SER A 137 -1.66 -5.73 14.19
C SER A 137 -0.73 -4.57 13.84
N GLY A 138 -0.18 -4.56 12.62
CA GLY A 138 0.63 -3.46 12.09
C GLY A 138 -0.16 -2.16 12.03
N ILE A 139 -1.39 -2.18 11.51
CA ILE A 139 -2.29 -1.01 11.43
C ILE A 139 -2.60 -0.48 12.84
N VAL A 140 -2.94 -1.36 13.79
CA VAL A 140 -3.24 -0.95 15.17
C VAL A 140 -2.03 -0.29 15.82
N VAL A 141 -0.85 -0.92 15.72
CA VAL A 141 0.39 -0.35 16.29
C VAL A 141 0.76 0.96 15.60
N PHE A 142 0.62 1.03 14.27
CA PHE A 142 0.85 2.25 13.51
C PHE A 142 -0.07 3.37 13.99
N ALA A 143 -1.37 3.11 14.14
CA ALA A 143 -2.34 4.11 14.59
C ALA A 143 -1.99 4.63 16.00
N LEU A 144 -1.63 3.75 16.93
CA LEU A 144 -1.20 4.14 18.27
C LEU A 144 0.08 5.00 18.24
N LEU A 145 1.10 4.58 17.50
CA LEU A 145 2.35 5.35 17.36
C LEU A 145 2.12 6.68 16.64
N TRP A 146 1.24 6.72 15.64
CA TRP A 146 0.87 7.93 14.93
C TRP A 146 0.19 8.94 15.87
N LEU A 147 -0.75 8.47 16.71
CA LEU A 147 -1.39 9.31 17.74
C LEU A 147 -0.38 9.87 18.74
N VAL A 148 0.55 9.02 19.23
CA VAL A 148 1.60 9.44 20.17
C VAL A 148 2.57 10.45 19.55
N THR A 149 2.76 10.41 18.23
CA THR A 149 3.66 11.31 17.50
C THR A 149 3.00 12.61 17.03
N LEU A 150 1.69 12.80 17.25
CA LEU A 150 0.98 14.05 16.92
C LEU A 150 1.62 15.31 17.55
N PRO A 151 2.08 15.31 18.82
CA PRO A 151 2.74 16.50 19.39
C PRO A 151 4.00 16.91 18.63
N LEU A 152 4.66 15.99 17.92
CA LEU A 152 5.87 16.29 17.15
C LEU A 152 5.60 17.19 15.95
N TYR A 153 4.36 17.33 15.49
CA TYR A 153 4.00 18.26 14.41
C TYR A 153 4.27 19.72 14.76
N ALA A 154 4.42 20.07 16.04
CA ALA A 154 4.93 21.38 16.45
C ALA A 154 6.36 21.65 15.94
N LEU A 155 7.13 20.58 15.66
CA LEU A 155 8.47 20.61 15.09
C LEU A 155 8.44 19.95 13.70
N ALA A 156 7.99 20.70 12.70
CA ALA A 156 7.71 20.18 11.35
C ALA A 156 8.81 19.26 10.77
N PRO A 157 10.12 19.58 10.83
CA PRO A 157 11.16 18.68 10.31
C PRO A 157 11.24 17.33 11.04
N VAL A 158 11.04 17.33 12.36
CA VAL A 158 11.07 16.11 13.19
C VAL A 158 9.85 15.25 12.89
N ALA A 159 8.67 15.86 12.77
CA ALA A 159 7.45 15.15 12.41
C ALA A 159 7.59 14.44 11.06
N LEU A 160 8.15 15.09 10.05
CA LEU A 160 8.33 14.49 8.72
C LEU A 160 9.24 13.25 8.76
N ILE A 161 10.36 13.32 9.48
CA ILE A 161 11.28 12.19 9.63
C ILE A 161 10.60 11.04 10.37
N VAL A 162 9.92 11.34 11.48
CA VAL A 162 9.22 10.32 12.28
C VAL A 162 8.12 9.66 11.47
N GLN A 163 7.35 10.42 10.70
CA GLN A 163 6.33 9.85 9.82
C GLN A 163 6.92 8.98 8.72
N ALA A 164 8.00 9.42 8.07
CA ALA A 164 8.68 8.60 7.06
C ALA A 164 9.15 7.26 7.65
N VAL A 165 9.75 7.29 8.84
CA VAL A 165 10.22 6.08 9.54
C VAL A 165 9.05 5.21 9.99
N LEU A 166 7.95 5.79 10.45
CA LEU A 166 6.77 5.05 10.90
C LEU A 166 6.09 4.31 9.73
N TRP A 167 5.93 4.97 8.59
CA TRP A 167 5.49 4.35 7.34
C TRP A 167 6.46 3.28 6.85
N GLY A 168 7.75 3.56 6.97
CA GLY A 168 8.79 2.61 6.62
C GLY A 168 8.78 1.35 7.48
N TRP A 169 8.54 1.51 8.77
CA TRP A 169 8.41 0.40 9.72
C TRP A 169 7.20 -0.47 9.39
N LEU A 170 6.03 0.14 9.11
CA LEU A 170 4.83 -0.61 8.74
C LEU A 170 5.07 -1.40 7.43
N THR A 171 5.65 -0.73 6.43
CA THR A 171 6.00 -1.36 5.14
C THR A 171 6.97 -2.52 5.35
N ALA A 172 8.03 -2.32 6.15
CA ALA A 172 9.00 -3.37 6.45
C ALA A 172 8.37 -4.57 7.17
N ARG A 173 7.47 -4.33 8.12
CA ARG A 173 6.78 -5.39 8.88
C ARG A 173 5.90 -6.25 7.98
N VAL A 174 5.10 -5.63 7.12
CA VAL A 174 4.19 -6.34 6.21
C VAL A 174 4.99 -7.06 5.11
N MET A 175 5.85 -6.33 4.40
CA MET A 175 6.57 -6.86 3.23
C MET A 175 7.57 -7.95 3.59
N SER A 176 8.26 -7.85 4.74
CA SER A 176 9.19 -8.91 5.16
C SER A 176 8.46 -10.20 5.54
N TYR A 177 7.27 -10.10 6.14
CA TYR A 177 6.45 -11.27 6.43
C TYR A 177 6.03 -11.96 5.13
N ASP A 178 5.46 -11.21 4.19
CA ASP A 178 4.97 -11.75 2.92
C ASP A 178 6.10 -12.32 2.06
N ALA A 179 7.27 -11.65 2.05
CA ALA A 179 8.42 -12.09 1.27
C ALA A 179 9.00 -13.44 1.73
N LEU A 180 8.97 -13.69 3.04
CA LEU A 180 9.53 -14.89 3.66
C LEU A 180 8.50 -16.01 3.83
N ALA A 181 7.19 -15.71 3.83
CA ALA A 181 6.11 -16.63 4.18
C ALA A 181 6.15 -17.98 3.42
N ILE A 182 6.50 -17.96 2.13
CA ILE A 182 6.49 -19.17 1.29
C ILE A 182 7.74 -20.05 1.52
N HIS A 183 8.91 -19.42 1.67
CA HIS A 183 10.19 -20.14 1.61
C HIS A 183 10.80 -20.38 2.98
N ALA A 184 10.66 -19.46 3.93
CA ALA A 184 11.26 -19.57 5.25
C ALA A 184 10.38 -20.34 6.23
N SER A 185 10.99 -21.06 7.16
CA SER A 185 10.31 -21.52 8.38
C SER A 185 10.03 -20.34 9.32
N LEU A 186 9.19 -20.58 10.35
CA LEU A 186 8.90 -19.55 11.37
C LEU A 186 10.17 -19.05 12.07
N GLU A 187 11.09 -19.96 12.39
CA GLU A 187 12.36 -19.65 13.04
C GLU A 187 13.29 -18.88 12.12
N GLU A 188 13.48 -19.33 10.88
CA GLU A 188 14.29 -18.64 9.88
C GLU A 188 13.79 -17.21 9.65
N ARG A 189 12.46 -17.02 9.57
CA ARG A 189 11.86 -15.69 9.41
C ARG A 189 12.20 -14.78 10.57
N ARG A 190 12.04 -15.25 11.81
CA ARG A 190 12.36 -14.46 13.01
C ARG A 190 13.84 -14.08 13.02
N THR A 191 14.73 -15.04 12.76
CA THR A 191 16.18 -14.82 12.70
C THR A 191 16.55 -13.75 11.67
N ILE A 192 16.02 -13.84 10.45
CA ILE A 192 16.30 -12.88 9.38
C ILE A 192 15.78 -11.49 9.72
N VAL A 193 14.53 -11.38 10.21
CA VAL A 193 13.93 -10.09 10.56
C VAL A 193 14.68 -9.41 11.70
N HIS A 194 15.12 -10.18 12.72
CA HIS A 194 15.88 -9.64 13.84
C HIS A 194 17.28 -9.18 13.43
N ALA A 195 18.00 -10.00 12.63
CA ALA A 195 19.32 -9.65 12.12
C ALA A 195 19.22 -8.41 11.21
N GLN A 196 18.40 -8.47 10.16
CA GLN A 196 18.37 -7.45 9.12
C GLN A 196 17.40 -6.29 9.39
N ARG A 197 16.99 -6.04 10.66
CA ARG A 197 15.96 -5.04 11.01
C ARG A 197 16.25 -3.63 10.46
N ARG A 198 17.52 -3.20 10.52
CA ARG A 198 17.95 -1.87 10.05
C ARG A 198 17.85 -1.77 8.52
N SER A 199 18.29 -2.81 7.82
CA SER A 199 18.20 -2.91 6.36
C SER A 199 16.74 -2.94 5.89
N LEU A 200 15.89 -3.74 6.55
CA LEU A 200 14.47 -3.83 6.25
C LEU A 200 13.76 -2.49 6.51
N LEU A 201 14.08 -1.80 7.60
CA LEU A 201 13.54 -0.47 7.89
C LEU A 201 13.99 0.57 6.85
N LEU A 202 15.25 0.52 6.40
CA LEU A 202 15.74 1.41 5.34
C LEU A 202 14.99 1.19 4.03
N ILE A 203 14.87 -0.06 3.58
CA ILE A 203 14.10 -0.42 2.37
C ILE A 203 12.66 0.06 2.54
N GLY A 204 12.04 -0.25 3.68
CA GLY A 204 10.67 0.16 3.99
C GLY A 204 10.49 1.67 3.97
N THR A 205 11.41 2.43 4.55
CA THR A 205 11.34 3.91 4.61
C THR A 205 11.46 4.52 3.22
N VAL A 206 12.43 4.06 2.42
CA VAL A 206 12.58 4.52 1.03
C VAL A 206 11.34 4.17 0.21
N SER A 207 10.85 2.93 0.30
CA SER A 207 9.62 2.50 -0.37
C SER A 207 8.38 3.25 0.10
N GLY A 208 8.25 3.53 1.40
CA GLY A 208 7.15 4.30 1.97
C GLY A 208 7.14 5.74 1.49
N LEU A 209 8.32 6.38 1.40
CA LEU A 209 8.47 7.71 0.81
C LEU A 209 8.11 7.72 -0.68
N LEU A 210 8.54 6.71 -1.45
CA LEU A 210 8.12 6.56 -2.85
C LEU A 210 6.60 6.41 -2.94
N GLY A 211 5.98 5.66 -2.03
CA GLY A 211 4.52 5.49 -1.94
C GLY A 211 3.73 6.79 -1.73
N ALA A 212 4.38 7.88 -1.31
CA ALA A 212 3.75 9.20 -1.21
C ALA A 212 3.70 9.97 -2.54
N LEU A 213 4.50 9.59 -3.56
CA LEU A 213 4.55 10.27 -4.87
C LEU A 213 3.18 10.32 -5.59
N PRO A 214 2.37 9.25 -5.60
CA PRO A 214 1.02 9.30 -6.15
C PRO A 214 0.17 10.42 -5.53
N GLY A 215 0.26 10.64 -4.21
CA GLY A 215 -0.46 11.71 -3.51
C GLY A 215 -0.06 13.10 -3.99
N VAL A 216 1.22 13.32 -4.29
CA VAL A 216 1.70 14.57 -4.89
C VAL A 216 1.07 14.80 -6.27
N ALA A 217 0.92 13.74 -7.08
CA ALA A 217 0.26 13.83 -8.38
C ALA A 217 -1.24 14.20 -8.25
N TRP A 218 -1.93 13.74 -7.20
CA TRP A 218 -3.31 14.15 -6.91
C TRP A 218 -3.41 15.63 -6.58
N VAL A 219 -2.57 16.12 -5.65
CA VAL A 219 -2.56 17.53 -5.24
C VAL A 219 -2.17 18.43 -6.42
N GLY A 220 -1.14 18.05 -7.18
CA GLY A 220 -0.73 18.76 -8.38
C GLY A 220 -1.83 18.78 -9.44
N GLY A 221 -2.48 17.65 -9.72
CA GLY A 221 -3.57 17.58 -10.69
C GLY A 221 -4.75 18.46 -10.32
N ALA A 222 -5.16 18.44 -9.05
CA ALA A 222 -6.26 19.27 -8.56
C ALA A 222 -5.97 20.78 -8.64
N LEU A 223 -4.72 21.18 -8.38
CA LEU A 223 -4.30 22.59 -8.39
C LEU A 223 -4.03 23.14 -9.80
N PHE A 224 -3.48 22.32 -10.71
CA PHE A 224 -2.99 22.79 -11.99
C PHE A 224 -3.90 22.47 -13.19
N SER A 225 -4.79 21.46 -13.13
CA SER A 225 -5.70 21.17 -14.24
C SER A 225 -6.89 20.26 -13.87
N VAL A 226 -8.08 20.86 -13.74
CA VAL A 226 -9.34 20.12 -13.55
C VAL A 226 -9.65 19.19 -14.73
N VAL A 227 -9.25 19.57 -15.95
CA VAL A 227 -9.49 18.78 -17.17
C VAL A 227 -8.61 17.52 -17.20
N LEU A 228 -7.36 17.60 -16.77
CA LEU A 228 -6.45 16.45 -16.73
C LEU A 228 -6.65 15.57 -15.48
N PHE A 229 -7.40 16.04 -14.49
CA PHE A 229 -7.60 15.35 -13.22
C PHE A 229 -8.01 13.87 -13.37
N PRO A 230 -8.98 13.48 -14.22
CA PRO A 230 -9.34 12.06 -14.37
C PRO A 230 -8.18 11.20 -14.88
N VAL A 231 -7.41 11.72 -15.85
CA VAL A 231 -6.25 11.01 -16.41
C VAL A 231 -5.14 10.92 -15.36
N LEU A 232 -4.86 12.01 -14.64
CA LEU A 232 -3.87 12.05 -13.56
C LEU A 232 -4.24 11.13 -12.39
N ALA A 233 -5.52 11.01 -12.06
CA ALA A 233 -6.00 10.09 -11.03
C ALA A 233 -5.72 8.63 -11.43
N VAL A 234 -6.05 8.24 -12.66
CA VAL A 234 -5.75 6.89 -13.18
C VAL A 234 -4.24 6.63 -13.21
N LEU A 235 -3.45 7.58 -13.72
CA LEU A 235 -1.99 7.48 -13.74
C LEU A 235 -1.40 7.39 -12.33
N SER A 236 -1.94 8.13 -11.37
CA SER A 236 -1.50 8.11 -9.98
C SER A 236 -1.79 6.78 -9.31
N ILE A 237 -2.99 6.22 -9.52
CA ILE A 237 -3.32 4.87 -9.05
C ILE A 237 -2.36 3.86 -9.69
N TRP A 238 -2.15 3.90 -11.00
CA TRP A 238 -1.21 2.99 -11.67
C TRP A 238 0.23 3.13 -11.17
N LEU A 239 0.70 4.36 -10.93
CA LEU A 239 2.00 4.63 -10.32
C LEU A 239 2.10 4.01 -8.92
N TYR A 240 1.05 4.08 -8.12
CA TYR A 240 0.97 3.41 -6.82
C TYR A 240 1.18 1.90 -6.96
N LEU A 241 0.56 1.26 -7.98
CA LEU A 241 0.73 -0.17 -8.25
C LEU A 241 2.16 -0.54 -8.63
N ILE A 242 2.78 0.26 -9.50
CA ILE A 242 4.18 0.08 -9.89
C ILE A 242 5.08 0.14 -8.67
N ILE A 243 4.92 1.15 -7.82
CA ILE A 243 5.72 1.34 -6.61
C ILE A 243 5.51 0.19 -5.63
N PHE A 244 4.27 -0.30 -5.49
CA PHE A 244 3.95 -1.44 -4.64
C PHE A 244 4.62 -2.72 -5.12
N ILE A 245 4.51 -3.05 -6.42
CA ILE A 245 5.15 -4.25 -7.00
C ILE A 245 6.67 -4.15 -6.88
N PHE A 246 7.23 -2.98 -7.18
CA PHE A 246 8.66 -2.73 -7.03
C PHE A 246 9.12 -2.94 -5.58
N THR A 247 8.37 -2.41 -4.61
CA THR A 247 8.64 -2.60 -3.18
C THR A 247 8.61 -4.08 -2.81
N GLY A 248 7.57 -4.81 -3.25
CA GLY A 248 7.47 -6.26 -3.06
C GLY A 248 8.67 -7.01 -3.64
N LEU A 249 9.08 -6.68 -4.87
CA LEU A 249 10.27 -7.26 -5.51
C LEU A 249 11.55 -6.97 -4.72
N TRP A 250 11.72 -5.74 -4.24
CA TRP A 250 12.90 -5.35 -3.47
C TRP A 250 13.01 -6.12 -2.15
N PHE A 251 11.91 -6.20 -1.40
CA PHE A 251 11.83 -7.04 -0.20
C PHE A 251 12.04 -8.52 -0.52
N GLN A 252 11.44 -9.04 -1.60
CA GLN A 252 11.59 -10.44 -2.00
C GLN A 252 13.03 -10.80 -2.32
N TYR A 253 13.71 -10.00 -3.15
CA TYR A 253 15.10 -10.22 -3.52
C TYR A 253 16.04 -10.14 -2.32
N PHE A 254 15.83 -9.15 -1.44
CA PHE A 254 16.64 -8.98 -0.24
C PHE A 254 16.43 -10.13 0.75
N CYS A 255 15.18 -10.49 1.04
CA CYS A 255 14.84 -11.51 2.03
C CYS A 255 15.22 -12.92 1.56
N LEU A 256 15.01 -13.26 0.27
CA LEU A 256 15.41 -14.57 -0.24
C LEU A 256 16.93 -14.73 -0.33
N GLN A 257 17.67 -13.65 -0.62
CA GLN A 257 19.12 -13.70 -0.52
C GLN A 257 19.55 -13.95 0.93
N ALA A 258 19.00 -13.22 1.90
CA ALA A 258 19.30 -13.44 3.31
C ALA A 258 18.94 -14.85 3.78
N LEU A 259 17.84 -15.42 3.27
CA LEU A 259 17.44 -16.80 3.56
C LEU A 259 18.42 -17.82 2.96
N ALA A 260 18.88 -17.59 1.72
CA ALA A 260 19.88 -18.44 1.09
C ALA A 260 21.20 -18.40 1.88
N ASP A 261 21.64 -17.21 2.28
CA ASP A 261 22.87 -17.01 3.05
C ASP A 261 22.78 -17.71 4.42
N LEU A 262 21.64 -17.56 5.12
CA LEU A 262 21.36 -18.24 6.39
C LEU A 262 21.45 -19.77 6.26
N ARG A 263 20.81 -20.34 5.23
CA ARG A 263 20.83 -21.79 5.00
C ARG A 263 22.20 -22.30 4.55
N ALA A 264 23.00 -21.47 3.90
CA ALA A 264 24.39 -21.77 3.55
C ALA A 264 25.36 -21.66 4.75
N GLY A 265 24.85 -21.39 5.96
CA GLY A 265 25.67 -21.22 7.16
C GLY A 265 26.49 -19.93 7.15
N GLN A 266 26.17 -18.98 6.27
CA GLN A 266 26.86 -17.70 6.22
C GLN A 266 26.33 -16.79 7.33
N VAL A 267 27.25 -16.08 7.99
CA VAL A 267 26.86 -15.07 8.98
C VAL A 267 26.09 -13.97 8.25
N LEU A 268 24.85 -13.74 8.68
CA LEU A 268 24.04 -12.60 8.29
C LEU A 268 24.72 -11.32 8.81
N LYS A 269 25.71 -10.81 8.08
CA LYS A 269 26.45 -9.62 8.50
C LYS A 269 25.52 -8.42 8.52
N ASP A 270 25.43 -7.81 9.70
CA ASP A 270 24.92 -6.46 9.83
C ASP A 270 25.86 -5.48 9.15
N ILE A 271 25.28 -4.58 8.35
CA ILE A 271 25.95 -3.34 7.99
C ILE A 271 25.81 -2.39 9.18
N VAL A 272 26.87 -2.46 9.98
CA VAL A 272 27.59 -1.41 10.74
C VAL A 272 27.05 -1.01 12.12
N PRO A 273 27.97 -0.81 13.11
CA PRO A 273 27.75 -0.39 14.51
C PRO A 273 26.62 0.62 14.72
#